data_AF-A0A2Z3HVV1-F1
#
_entry.id   AF-A0A2Z3HVV1-F1
#
_cell.length_a   1.000
_cell.length_b   1.000
_cell.length_c   1.000
_cell.angle_alpha   90.00
_cell.angle_beta   90.00
_cell.angle_gamma   90.00
#
_symmetry.space_group_name_H-M   'P 1'
#
loop_
_entity.id
_entity.type
_entity.pdbx_description
1 polymer ?
#
loop_
_entity_poly.entity_id
_entity_poly.type
_entity_poly.pdbx_seq_one_letter_code
_entity_poly.pdbx_strand_id
1 'polypeptide(L)'
;MDEAVKVTAIDLESISEALVRAGACNSIRSANITAIHAINWKEGRVFNGSEISYKRHRARLRKIGLDIAIPYKNNRHNVVTFVREQRQVTVNKQVTPPSWYKMPCHLKVVGQ
;
A
#
# COMPACT_ATOMS: atom_id res chain seq x y z
N MET A 1 -23.11 -6.60 6.76
CA MET A 1 -22.86 -6.17 5.37
C MET A 1 -21.38 -5.87 5.28
N ASP A 2 -20.58 -6.89 4.96
CA ASP A 2 -19.12 -6.85 4.97
C ASP A 2 -18.56 -6.14 3.73
N GLU A 3 -18.32 -4.82 3.84
CA GLU A 3 -17.68 -4.03 2.80
C GLU A 3 -16.15 -4.00 2.95
N ALA A 4 -15.53 -5.18 2.91
CA ALA A 4 -14.08 -5.29 3.05
C ALA A 4 -13.47 -6.37 2.16
N VAL A 5 -13.92 -6.47 0.90
CA VAL A 5 -13.06 -7.06 -0.13
C VAL A 5 -11.92 -6.07 -0.36
N LYS A 6 -10.80 -6.36 0.30
CA LYS A 6 -9.51 -5.70 0.16
C LYS A 6 -8.89 -6.23 -1.13
N VAL A 7 -8.31 -5.33 -1.90
CA VAL A 7 -7.48 -5.65 -3.06
C VAL A 7 -6.24 -6.40 -2.56
N THR A 8 -6.30 -7.73 -2.50
CA THR A 8 -5.21 -8.61 -2.03
C THR A 8 -4.20 -8.91 -3.14
N ALA A 9 -4.56 -8.65 -4.39
CA ALA A 9 -3.71 -8.82 -5.55
C ALA A 9 -3.84 -7.61 -6.50
N ILE A 10 -2.73 -7.23 -7.14
CA ILE A 10 -2.74 -6.35 -8.32
C ILE A 10 -3.45 -7.16 -9.42
N ASP A 11 -4.78 -7.04 -9.43
CA ASP A 11 -5.70 -7.62 -10.41
C ASP A 11 -6.41 -6.49 -11.16
N LEU A 12 -6.70 -6.72 -12.44
CA LEU A 12 -7.18 -5.70 -13.37
C LEU A 12 -8.46 -5.04 -12.87
N GLU A 13 -9.42 -5.86 -12.46
CA GLU A 13 -10.76 -5.45 -12.01
C GLU A 13 -10.66 -4.61 -10.73
N SER A 14 -9.82 -5.05 -9.80
CA SER A 14 -9.61 -4.36 -8.53
C SER A 14 -8.98 -2.97 -8.70
N ILE A 15 -8.06 -2.82 -9.66
CA ILE A 15 -7.39 -1.54 -9.93
C ILE A 15 -8.30 -0.59 -10.71
N SER A 16 -9.04 -1.10 -11.70
CA SER A 16 -9.96 -0.27 -12.48
C SER A 16 -11.07 0.29 -11.59
N GLU A 17 -11.66 -0.52 -10.72
CA GLU A 17 -12.63 -0.06 -9.73
C GLU A 17 -12.04 0.97 -8.76
N ALA A 18 -10.84 0.71 -8.23
CA ALA A 18 -10.17 1.64 -7.33
C ALA A 18 -9.90 3.01 -8.00
N LEU A 19 -9.52 3.01 -9.28
CA LEU A 19 -9.28 4.22 -10.06
C LEU A 19 -10.57 5.01 -10.33
N VAL A 20 -11.68 4.32 -10.60
CA VAL A 20 -12.99 4.95 -10.80
C VAL A 20 -13.51 5.51 -9.48
N ARG A 21 -13.45 4.73 -8.39
CA ARG A 21 -13.86 5.15 -7.04
C ARG A 21 -13.07 6.37 -6.55
N ALA A 22 -11.78 6.44 -6.85
CA ALA A 22 -10.93 7.57 -6.49
C ALA A 22 -11.11 8.80 -7.42
N GLY A 23 -11.98 8.74 -8.44
CA GLY A 23 -12.13 9.82 -9.42
C GLY A 23 -10.84 10.14 -10.19
N ALA A 24 -9.94 9.16 -10.34
CA ALA A 24 -8.67 9.34 -11.04
C ALA A 24 -8.84 9.36 -12.57
N CYS A 25 -9.90 8.73 -13.06
CA CYS A 25 -10.20 8.51 -14.47
C CYS A 25 -11.64 8.95 -14.79
N ASN A 26 -11.85 9.55 -15.96
CA ASN A 26 -13.17 10.07 -16.36
C ASN A 26 -14.08 8.99 -16.98
N SER A 27 -13.52 7.83 -17.33
CA SER A 27 -14.22 6.74 -18.00
C SER A 27 -13.62 5.39 -17.62
N ILE A 28 -14.45 4.35 -17.57
CA ILE A 28 -14.06 2.95 -17.35
C ILE A 28 -12.95 2.53 -18.32
N ARG A 29 -13.05 2.91 -19.59
CA ARG A 29 -12.00 2.60 -20.58
C ARG A 29 -10.64 3.15 -20.17
N SER A 30 -10.59 4.39 -19.68
CA SER A 30 -9.35 5.02 -19.24
C SER A 30 -8.80 4.39 -17.95
N ALA A 31 -9.68 3.89 -17.07
CA ALA A 31 -9.29 3.13 -15.89
C ALA A 31 -8.68 1.79 -16.28
N ASN A 32 -9.33 1.04 -17.19
CA ASN A 32 -8.83 -0.25 -17.69
C ASN A 32 -7.45 -0.14 -18.35
N ILE A 33 -7.23 0.86 -19.20
CA ILE A 33 -5.92 1.09 -19.81
C ILE A 33 -4.85 1.37 -18.73
N THR A 34 -5.19 2.20 -17.73
CA THR A 34 -4.28 2.51 -16.62
C THR A 34 -3.97 1.27 -15.77
N ALA A 35 -4.95 0.39 -15.59
CA ALA A 35 -4.79 -0.88 -14.88
C ALA A 35 -3.87 -1.84 -15.65
N ILE A 36 -3.98 -1.92 -16.98
CA ILE A 36 -3.05 -2.69 -17.84
C ILE A 36 -1.61 -2.17 -17.68
N HIS A 37 -1.39 -0.86 -17.62
CA HIS A 37 -0.06 -0.31 -17.35
C HIS A 37 0.50 -0.76 -15.98
N ALA A 38 -0.33 -0.87 -14.96
CA ALA A 38 0.08 -1.37 -13.64
C ALA A 38 0.39 -2.87 -13.66
N ILE A 39 -0.37 -3.68 -14.41
CA ILE A 39 -0.10 -5.12 -14.59
C ILE A 39 1.22 -5.34 -15.31
N ASN A 40 1.43 -4.65 -16.43
CA ASN A 40 2.69 -4.70 -17.16
C ASN A 40 3.88 -4.30 -16.27
N TRP A 41 3.71 -3.28 -15.42
CA TRP A 41 4.74 -2.89 -14.44
C TRP A 41 5.03 -4.00 -13.40
N LYS A 42 3.99 -4.66 -12.88
CA LYS A 42 4.10 -5.82 -11.97
C LYS A 42 4.83 -6.99 -12.62
N GLU A 43 4.55 -7.24 -13.90
CA GLU A 43 5.23 -8.28 -14.71
C GLU A 43 6.69 -7.92 -15.01
N GLY A 44 7.15 -6.72 -14.66
CA GLY A 44 8.54 -6.29 -14.82
C GLY A 44 8.81 -5.49 -16.09
N ARG A 45 7.77 -5.04 -16.82
CA ARG A 45 7.94 -4.19 -17.99
C ARG A 45 8.59 -2.87 -17.59
N VAL A 46 9.72 -2.56 -18.21
CA VAL A 46 10.40 -1.28 -18.06
C VAL A 46 9.68 -0.23 -18.90
N PHE A 47 9.29 0.88 -18.27
CA PHE A 47 8.71 2.02 -18.96
C PHE A 47 9.75 3.11 -19.14
N ASN A 48 9.76 3.74 -20.32
CA ASN A 48 10.56 4.93 -20.53
C ASN A 48 9.87 6.13 -19.86
N GLY A 49 10.51 6.71 -18.84
CA GLY A 49 9.95 7.81 -18.05
C GLY A 49 9.70 9.11 -18.84
N SER A 50 10.19 9.20 -20.07
CA SER A 50 9.98 10.36 -20.95
C SER A 50 8.59 10.38 -21.59
N GLU A 51 7.94 9.23 -21.79
CA GLU A 51 6.66 9.12 -22.49
C GLU A 51 5.54 9.86 -21.75
N ILE A 52 4.79 10.70 -22.49
CA ILE A 52 3.67 11.47 -21.93
C ILE A 52 2.57 10.53 -21.41
N SER A 53 2.32 9.42 -22.12
CA SER A 53 1.34 8.40 -21.71
C SER A 53 1.72 7.80 -20.36
N TYR A 54 2.99 7.40 -20.20
CA TYR A 54 3.52 6.88 -18.95
C TYR A 54 3.32 7.87 -17.79
N LYS A 55 3.69 9.14 -17.97
CA LYS A 55 3.53 10.18 -16.94
C LYS A 55 2.06 10.35 -16.53
N ARG A 56 1.14 10.32 -17.50
CA ARG A 56 -0.31 10.42 -17.25
C ARG A 56 -0.85 9.23 -16.46
N HIS A 57 -0.49 8.01 -16.84
CA HIS A 57 -0.92 6.81 -16.12
C HIS A 57 -0.30 6.72 -14.73
N ARG A 58 0.98 7.07 -14.59
CA ARG A 58 1.65 7.18 -13.28
C ARG A 58 0.94 8.16 -12.35
N ALA A 59 0.56 9.35 -12.82
CA ALA A 59 -0.15 10.34 -12.01
C ALA A 59 -1.50 9.81 -11.49
N ARG A 60 -2.21 9.02 -12.30
CA ARG A 60 -3.47 8.36 -11.90
C ARG A 60 -3.25 7.26 -10.88
N LEU A 61 -2.24 6.42 -11.10
CA LEU A 61 -1.87 5.34 -10.18
C LEU A 61 -1.39 5.88 -8.82
N ARG A 62 -0.75 7.05 -8.79
CA ARG A 62 -0.38 7.71 -7.53
C ARG A 62 -1.57 8.10 -6.67
N LYS A 63 -2.73 8.43 -7.26
CA LYS A 63 -3.96 8.71 -6.49
C LYS A 63 -4.47 7.50 -5.71
N ILE A 64 -4.15 6.30 -6.19
CA ILE A 64 -4.48 5.02 -5.53
C ILE A 64 -3.30 4.47 -4.70
N GLY A 65 -2.19 5.21 -4.59
CA GLY A 65 -1.00 4.78 -3.83
C GLY A 65 -0.05 3.85 -4.57
N LEU A 66 -0.15 3.71 -5.89
CA LEU A 66 0.74 2.88 -6.72
C LEU A 66 1.68 3.76 -7.54
N ASP A 67 2.99 3.51 -7.46
CA ASP A 67 4.00 4.26 -8.23
C ASP A 67 4.83 3.34 -9.13
N ILE A 68 4.51 3.38 -10.43
CA ILE A 68 5.18 2.60 -11.48
C ILE A 68 6.59 3.10 -11.86
N ALA A 69 7.10 4.16 -11.23
CA ALA A 69 8.50 4.58 -11.38
C ALA A 69 9.45 3.81 -10.46
N ILE A 70 8.91 3.23 -9.39
CA ILE A 70 9.68 2.41 -8.48
C ILE A 70 9.71 1.00 -9.07
N PRO A 71 10.87 0.30 -9.14
CA PRO A 71 10.90 -1.08 -9.59
C PRO A 71 10.02 -1.95 -8.68
N TYR A 72 9.22 -2.83 -9.29
CA TYR A 72 8.38 -3.75 -8.54
C TYR A 72 9.27 -4.73 -7.76
N LYS A 73 9.29 -4.62 -6.43
CA LYS A 73 9.98 -5.60 -5.58
C LYS A 73 8.98 -6.71 -5.25
N ASN A 74 9.32 -7.96 -5.59
CA ASN A 74 8.52 -9.15 -5.25
C ASN A 74 8.52 -9.49 -3.74
N ASN A 75 9.03 -8.60 -2.88
CA ASN A 75 8.95 -8.82 -1.45
C ASN A 75 7.46 -8.78 -1.06
N ARG A 76 6.96 -9.86 -0.44
CA ARG A 76 5.55 -10.18 -0.16
C ARG A 76 4.79 -9.11 0.66
N HIS A 77 5.45 -8.01 1.02
CA HIS A 77 4.93 -6.87 1.77
C HIS A 77 4.63 -5.63 0.91
N ASN A 78 4.86 -5.69 -0.41
CA ASN A 78 4.37 -4.68 -1.34
C ASN A 78 2.87 -4.89 -1.67
N VAL A 79 2.08 -5.28 -0.67
CA VAL A 79 0.64 -5.06 -0.74
C VAL A 79 0.50 -3.55 -0.85
N VAL A 80 0.08 -3.09 -2.02
CA VAL A 80 -0.35 -1.73 -2.29
C VAL A 80 -1.41 -1.43 -1.23
N THR A 81 -0.95 -0.93 -0.09
CA THR A 81 -1.77 -0.80 1.10
C THR A 81 -2.50 0.49 0.90
N PHE A 82 -3.66 0.38 0.26
CA PHE A 82 -4.70 1.38 0.38
C PHE A 82 -4.98 1.53 1.88
N VAL A 83 -4.35 2.52 2.52
CA VAL A 83 -4.66 2.89 3.90
C VAL A 83 -6.06 3.50 3.86
N ARG A 84 -7.07 2.63 4.02
CA ARG A 84 -8.48 3.05 4.06
C ARG A 84 -8.77 3.88 5.32
N GLU A 85 -7.99 3.67 6.38
CA GLU A 85 -8.14 4.36 7.65
C GLU A 85 -6.78 4.40 8.36
N GLN A 86 -6.26 5.60 8.60
CA GLN A 86 -5.08 5.80 9.44
C GLN A 86 -5.54 5.92 10.88
N ARG A 87 -5.74 4.79 11.57
CA ARG A 87 -6.06 4.81 13.00
C ARG A 87 -4.77 5.05 13.77
N GLN A 88 -4.65 6.22 14.39
CA GLN A 88 -3.56 6.50 15.31
C GLN A 88 -3.70 5.55 16.51
N VAL A 89 -2.78 4.58 16.61
CA VAL A 89 -2.69 3.74 17.80
C VAL A 89 -1.96 4.55 18.87
N THR A 90 -2.73 5.22 19.71
CA THR A 90 -2.19 5.86 20.91
C THR A 90 -1.76 4.76 21.87
N VAL A 91 -0.46 4.44 21.88
CA VAL A 91 0.11 3.50 22.84
C VAL A 91 -0.04 4.13 24.23
N ASN A 92 -0.94 3.59 25.05
CA ASN A 92 -1.02 3.96 26.46
C ASN A 92 0.30 3.55 27.12
N LYS A 93 1.16 4.54 27.40
CA LYS A 93 2.47 4.33 28.04
C LYS A 93 2.35 3.96 29.52
N GLN A 94 1.17 4.10 30.11
CA GLN A 94 0.88 3.82 31.52
C GLN A 94 0.22 2.45 31.69
N VAL A 95 0.83 1.39 31.15
CA VAL A 95 0.40 0.03 31.45
C VAL A 95 1.21 -0.45 32.64
N THR A 96 0.58 -0.53 33.80
CA THR A 96 1.17 -1.15 34.98
C THR A 96 1.22 -2.66 34.77
N PRO A 97 2.37 -3.32 34.98
CA PRO A 97 2.43 -4.77 34.90
C PRO A 97 1.48 -5.42 35.91
N PRO A 98 0.76 -6.51 35.55
CA PRO A 98 -0.07 -7.27 36.48
C PRO A 98 0.73 -7.81 37.67
N SER A 99 0.08 -8.03 38.81
CA SER A 99 0.72 -8.48 40.06
C SER A 99 1.48 -9.80 39.95
N TRP A 100 1.14 -10.65 38.98
CA TRP A 100 1.80 -11.93 38.71
C TRP A 100 3.00 -11.81 37.75
N TYR A 101 3.18 -10.66 37.08
CA TYR A 101 4.24 -10.46 36.10
C TYR A 101 5.52 -9.97 36.80
N LYS A 102 6.59 -10.77 36.71
CA LYS A 102 7.92 -10.39 37.19
C LYS A 102 8.73 -9.82 36.04
N MET A 103 9.05 -8.53 36.10
CA MET A 103 9.90 -7.90 35.07
C MET A 103 11.28 -8.58 35.02
N PRO A 104 11.83 -8.82 33.82
CA PRO A 104 13.17 -9.39 33.68
C PRO A 104 14.22 -8.44 34.26
N CYS A 105 14.81 -8.83 35.39
CA CYS A 105 15.84 -8.09 36.11
C CYS A 105 17.21 -8.79 35.98
N HIS A 106 17.70 -8.96 34.74
CA HIS A 106 18.93 -9.72 34.47
C HIS A 106 20.20 -8.84 34.37
N LEU A 107 20.10 -7.53 34.59
CA LEU A 107 21.25 -6.64 34.71
C LEU A 107 21.20 -5.98 36.10
N LYS A 108 22.11 -6.38 36.97
CA LYS A 108 22.49 -5.60 38.15
C LYS A 108 23.82 -4.95 37.81
N VAL A 109 23.89 -3.61 37.81
CA VAL A 109 25.19 -2.93 37.87
C VAL A 109 25.79 -3.30 39.22
N VAL A 110 26.89 -4.03 39.21
CA VAL A 110 27.72 -4.29 40.39
C VAL A 110 28.89 -3.31 40.34
N GLY A 111 28.88 -2.32 41.25
CA GLY A 111 29.97 -1.38 41.52
C GLY A 111 29.53 -0.52 42.70
N GLN A 112 30.00 -0.85 43.91
CA GLN A 112 31.14 -0.26 44.65
C GLN A 112 30.83 1.14 45.20
#